data_AF-A0A4Q2TAY5-F1
#
_entry.id   AF-A0A4Q2TAY5-F1
#
_cell.length_a   1.000
_cell.length_b   1.000
_cell.length_c   1.000
_cell.angle_alpha   90.00
_cell.angle_beta   90.00
_cell.angle_gamma   90.00
#
_symmetry.space_group_name_H-M   'P 1'
#
loop_
_entity.id
_entity.type
_entity.pdbx_description
1 polymer ?
#
loop_
_entity_poly.entity_id
_entity_poly.type
_entity_poly.pdbx_seq_one_letter_code
_entity_poly.pdbx_strand_id
1 'polypeptide(L)'
;MSILSSEGKEGGSDGKEGKDDAARLAGIEAISLPMERFGKGRTDFKRHFFRVDLKQKPDASADLLRKSDEYWQAASDYGLVDSVTRLPDGSVHFVLSLKDEGEIKDLVAADPGVEAGAFTLGGHAKI
;
A
#
# COMPACT_ATOMS: atom_id res chain seq x y z
N MET A 1 66.38 3.10 24.40
CA MET A 1 66.04 2.02 25.34
C MET A 1 64.71 1.43 24.91
N SER A 2 64.68 0.11 24.71
CA SER A 2 63.51 -0.69 24.31
C SER A 2 62.95 -1.47 25.51
N ILE A 3 61.63 -1.62 25.55
CA ILE A 3 60.77 -2.70 26.11
C ILE A 3 59.44 -2.58 25.32
N LEU A 4 58.91 -3.47 24.46
CA LEU A 4 58.54 -4.91 24.52
C LEU A 4 57.91 -5.30 25.87
N SER A 5 56.72 -5.91 26.01
CA SER A 5 55.81 -6.62 25.11
C SER A 5 54.50 -6.98 25.86
N SER A 6 53.41 -7.23 25.11
CA SER A 6 52.28 -8.18 25.35
C SER A 6 51.41 -8.01 26.61
N GLU A 7 50.09 -8.25 26.70
CA GLU A 7 49.01 -8.91 25.94
C GLU A 7 47.70 -8.32 26.52
N GLY A 8 46.64 -8.03 25.75
CA GLY A 8 45.56 -8.97 25.49
C GLY A 8 44.29 -8.66 26.31
N LYS A 9 43.22 -8.17 25.66
CA LYS A 9 41.83 -8.60 25.91
C LYS A 9 40.88 -8.10 24.82
N GLU A 10 40.22 -9.07 24.22
CA GLU A 10 39.05 -8.98 23.37
C GLU A 10 37.97 -8.07 23.96
N GLY A 11 37.20 -7.45 23.06
CA GLY A 11 36.02 -6.69 23.42
C GLY A 11 35.31 -6.17 22.18
N GLY A 12 34.81 -7.09 21.35
CA GLY A 12 33.83 -6.76 20.33
C GLY A 12 32.62 -6.07 20.97
N SER A 13 32.15 -5.04 20.29
CA SER A 13 30.78 -4.56 20.37
C SER A 13 30.47 -4.15 18.94
N ASP A 14 30.20 -5.13 18.09
CA ASP A 14 28.89 -5.80 18.00
C ASP A 14 27.84 -4.73 17.72
N GLY A 15 27.54 -4.63 16.42
CA GLY A 15 26.55 -3.71 15.90
C GLY A 15 25.20 -3.99 16.51
N LYS A 16 24.55 -2.93 16.99
CA LYS A 16 23.10 -2.91 17.12
C LYS A 16 22.62 -2.03 15.96
N GLU A 17 22.35 -2.64 14.81
CA GLU A 17 21.00 -3.12 14.45
C GLU A 17 19.99 -2.04 14.86
N GLY A 18 19.49 -1.19 13.98
CA GLY A 18 18.80 -1.62 12.75
C GLY A 18 17.50 -2.39 13.05
N LYS A 19 17.14 -2.58 14.33
CA LYS A 19 16.00 -3.39 14.78
C LYS A 19 14.71 -2.59 14.92
N ASP A 20 14.79 -1.27 15.12
CA ASP A 20 13.60 -0.46 15.35
C ASP A 20 12.83 -0.13 14.05
N ASP A 21 13.51 -0.06 12.90
CA ASP A 21 12.85 0.10 11.60
C ASP A 21 12.19 -1.22 11.13
N ALA A 22 12.85 -2.35 11.35
CA ALA A 22 12.31 -3.66 11.00
C ALA A 22 11.03 -3.98 11.78
N ALA A 23 10.95 -3.59 13.06
CA ALA A 23 9.74 -3.78 13.87
C ALA A 23 8.60 -2.82 13.50
N ARG A 24 8.90 -1.59 13.04
CA ARG A 24 7.90 -0.68 12.45
C ARG A 24 7.34 -1.22 11.14
N LEU A 25 8.16 -1.91 10.35
CA LEU A 25 7.75 -2.55 9.10
C LEU A 25 7.07 -3.93 9.30
N ALA A 26 7.32 -4.61 10.43
CA ALA A 26 6.74 -5.92 10.74
C ALA A 26 5.22 -5.88 11.06
N GLY A 27 4.65 -4.70 11.27
CA GLY A 27 3.20 -4.51 11.45
C GLY A 27 2.44 -4.26 10.14
N ILE A 28 3.15 -4.07 9.03
CA ILE A 28 2.56 -4.06 7.70
C ILE A 28 2.58 -5.53 7.28
N GLU A 29 1.54 -6.30 7.62
CA GLU A 29 1.24 -7.50 6.84
C GLU A 29 1.28 -7.04 5.39
N ALA A 30 2.24 -7.55 4.62
CA ALA A 30 2.42 -7.16 3.24
C ALA A 30 1.10 -7.44 2.53
N ILE A 31 0.30 -6.39 2.35
CA ILE A 31 -0.96 -6.46 1.65
C ILE A 31 -0.56 -6.95 0.26
N SER A 32 -0.88 -8.22 0.03
CA SER A 32 -0.52 -8.93 -1.20
C SER A 32 -1.47 -8.46 -2.28
N LEU A 33 -1.30 -7.21 -2.68
CA LEU A 33 -1.80 -6.72 -3.95
C LEU A 33 -1.25 -7.67 -5.02
N PRO A 34 -2.07 -8.15 -5.96
CA PRO A 34 -1.58 -8.91 -7.10
C PRO A 34 -0.88 -7.94 -8.09
N MET A 35 0.13 -7.21 -7.61
CA MET A 35 0.86 -6.14 -8.27
C MET A 35 1.49 -6.62 -9.59
N GLU A 36 1.82 -7.91 -9.68
CA GLU A 36 2.31 -8.55 -10.91
C GLU A 36 1.31 -8.43 -12.07
N ARG A 37 0.01 -8.37 -11.76
CA ARG A 37 -1.07 -8.23 -12.76
C ARG A 37 -1.20 -6.80 -13.29
N PHE A 38 -0.87 -5.79 -12.49
CA PHE A 38 -1.08 -4.36 -12.82
C PHE A 38 0.16 -3.64 -13.38
N GLY A 39 1.27 -4.37 -13.59
CA GLY A 39 2.44 -3.89 -14.31
C GLY A 39 3.06 -2.62 -13.73
N LYS A 40 3.92 -2.78 -12.71
CA LYS A 40 4.76 -1.68 -12.20
C LYS A 40 5.58 -1.07 -13.35
N GLY A 41 5.36 0.20 -13.66
CA GLY A 41 6.28 0.99 -14.50
C GLY A 41 6.55 0.48 -15.91
N ARG A 42 5.66 -0.30 -16.52
CA ARG A 42 5.80 -0.70 -17.93
C ARG A 42 5.56 0.51 -18.84
N THR A 43 6.64 1.03 -19.41
CA THR A 43 6.65 2.16 -20.36
C THR A 43 5.98 1.84 -21.70
N ASP A 44 5.61 0.58 -21.93
CA ASP A 44 5.11 0.04 -23.19
C ASP A 44 3.58 -0.01 -23.30
N PHE A 45 2.80 0.34 -22.25
CA PHE A 45 1.34 0.42 -22.35
C PHE A 45 0.77 1.80 -22.02
N LYS A 46 -0.21 2.23 -22.83
CA LYS A 46 -0.95 3.48 -22.63
C LYS A 46 -1.91 3.31 -21.45
N ARG A 47 -1.63 3.96 -20.33
CA ARG A 47 -2.54 4.03 -19.18
C ARG A 47 -3.73 4.96 -19.48
N HIS A 48 -4.85 4.63 -18.90
CA HIS A 48 -6.10 5.38 -18.92
C HIS A 48 -6.45 5.78 -17.50
N PHE A 49 -7.05 6.96 -17.36
CA PHE A 49 -7.53 7.44 -16.10
C PHE A 49 -8.98 7.01 -15.91
N PHE A 50 -9.28 6.47 -14.74
CA PHE A 50 -10.63 6.06 -14.36
C PHE A 50 -10.96 6.66 -13.02
N ARG A 51 -12.08 7.37 -12.94
CA ARG A 51 -12.68 7.72 -11.67
C ARG A 51 -13.38 6.49 -11.10
N VAL A 52 -13.17 6.20 -9.83
CA VAL A 52 -13.82 5.14 -9.07
C VAL A 52 -14.32 5.71 -7.75
N ASP A 53 -15.59 5.46 -7.46
CA ASP A 53 -16.22 5.92 -6.22
C ASP A 53 -16.47 4.71 -5.29
N LEU A 54 -15.88 4.72 -4.09
CA LEU A 54 -16.17 3.78 -3.02
C LEU A 54 -17.07 4.42 -1.97
N LYS A 55 -18.16 3.75 -1.61
CA LYS A 55 -19.09 4.20 -0.58
C LYS A 55 -18.85 3.43 0.70
N GLN A 56 -18.52 4.13 1.77
CA GLN A 56 -18.35 3.54 3.09
C GLN A 56 -19.71 3.13 3.66
N LYS A 57 -19.77 1.97 4.31
CA LYS A 57 -20.94 1.59 5.11
C LYS A 57 -20.94 2.27 6.49
N PRO A 58 -22.10 2.66 7.03
CA PRO A 58 -22.19 3.35 8.31
C PRO A 58 -21.58 2.58 9.49
N ASP A 59 -21.56 1.25 9.41
CA ASP A 59 -21.09 0.32 10.45
C ASP A 59 -19.69 -0.22 10.18
N ALA A 60 -18.95 0.34 9.22
CA ALA A 60 -17.57 -0.05 8.94
C ALA A 60 -16.66 0.13 10.17
N SER A 61 -15.92 -0.93 10.52
CA SER A 61 -15.01 -0.89 11.67
C SER A 61 -13.74 -0.12 11.34
N ALA A 62 -13.18 0.58 12.34
CA ALA A 62 -11.95 1.36 12.16
C ALA A 62 -10.75 0.51 11.69
N ASP A 63 -10.67 -0.77 12.08
CA ASP A 63 -9.61 -1.67 11.62
C ASP A 63 -9.74 -1.98 10.12
N LEU A 64 -10.96 -2.20 9.62
CA LEU A 64 -11.19 -2.43 8.19
C LEU A 64 -10.90 -1.18 7.36
N LEU A 65 -11.29 -0.01 7.86
CA LEU A 65 -10.96 1.27 7.21
C LEU A 65 -9.44 1.47 7.13
N ARG A 66 -8.71 1.17 8.21
CA ARG A 66 -7.25 1.26 8.24
C ARG A 66 -6.59 0.31 7.23
N LYS A 67 -7.03 -0.95 7.16
CA LYS A 67 -6.49 -1.93 6.19
C LYS A 67 -6.76 -1.52 4.74
N SER A 68 -7.93 -0.95 4.47
CA SER A 68 -8.26 -0.39 3.15
C SER A 68 -7.37 0.81 2.82
N ASP A 69 -7.15 1.73 3.76
CA ASP A 69 -6.23 2.86 3.56
C ASP A 69 -4.79 2.40 3.26
N GLU A 70 -4.29 1.38 3.98
CA GLU A 70 -2.97 0.77 3.73
C GLU A 70 -2.89 0.13 2.33
N TYR A 71 -3.95 -0.54 1.90
CA TYR A 71 -4.07 -1.12 0.56
C TYR A 71 -3.99 -0.04 -0.53
N TRP A 72 -4.77 1.02 -0.41
CA TRP A 72 -4.80 2.10 -1.41
C TRP A 72 -3.52 2.94 -1.40
N GLN A 73 -2.85 3.07 -0.26
CA GLN A 73 -1.51 3.67 -0.21
C GLN A 73 -0.50 2.83 -0.99
N ALA A 74 -0.49 1.51 -0.82
CA ALA A 74 0.38 0.62 -1.59
C ALA A 74 0.06 0.67 -3.10
N ALA A 75 -1.21 0.76 -3.48
CA ALA A 75 -1.61 0.96 -4.88
C ALA A 75 -1.10 2.32 -5.44
N SER A 76 -1.10 3.38 -4.63
CA SER A 76 -0.53 4.68 -4.99
C SER A 76 0.98 4.60 -5.20
N ASP A 77 1.71 3.92 -4.31
CA ASP A 77 3.16 3.74 -4.41
C ASP A 77 3.58 2.94 -5.67
N TYR A 78 2.66 2.13 -6.20
CA TYR A 78 2.82 1.42 -7.48
C TYR A 78 2.39 2.22 -8.71
N GLY A 79 1.91 3.45 -8.50
CA GLY A 79 1.46 4.36 -9.55
C GLY A 79 0.12 3.97 -10.16
N LEU A 80 -0.74 3.25 -9.41
CA LEU A 80 -2.10 2.90 -9.83
C LEU A 80 -3.12 3.93 -9.37
N VAL A 81 -2.81 4.72 -8.34
CA VAL A 81 -3.65 5.82 -7.86
C VAL A 81 -2.97 7.14 -8.21
N ASP A 82 -3.63 7.93 -9.06
CA ASP A 82 -3.20 9.28 -9.43
C ASP A 82 -3.65 10.32 -8.39
N SER A 83 -4.89 10.20 -7.90
CA SER A 83 -5.39 11.05 -6.82
C SER A 83 -6.46 10.37 -5.99
N VAL A 84 -6.62 10.85 -4.75
CA VAL A 84 -7.66 10.42 -3.82
C VAL A 84 -8.38 11.64 -3.24
N THR A 85 -9.71 11.59 -3.20
CA THR A 85 -10.55 12.59 -2.54
C THR A 85 -11.46 11.90 -1.55
N ARG A 86 -11.33 12.22 -0.27
CA ARG A 86 -12.23 11.73 0.79
C ARG A 86 -13.38 12.71 0.97
N LEU A 87 -14.60 12.19 0.97
CA LEU A 87 -15.82 12.97 1.11
C LEU A 87 -16.29 13.01 2.58
N PRO A 88 -17.07 14.04 2.96
CA PRO A 88 -17.57 14.17 4.34
C PRO A 88 -18.48 13.02 4.82
N ASP A 89 -19.08 12.28 3.90
CA ASP A 89 -19.94 11.12 4.18
C ASP A 89 -19.15 9.80 4.35
N GLY A 90 -17.81 9.86 4.32
CA GLY A 90 -16.93 8.70 4.38
C GLY A 90 -16.68 8.03 3.03
N SER A 91 -17.36 8.47 1.96
CA SER A 91 -17.09 7.98 0.61
C SER A 91 -15.70 8.43 0.13
N VAL A 92 -15.08 7.66 -0.75
CA VAL A 92 -13.76 7.95 -1.31
C VAL A 92 -13.83 7.91 -2.83
N HIS A 93 -13.32 8.96 -3.47
CA HIS A 93 -13.11 8.99 -4.91
C HIS A 93 -11.64 8.77 -5.22
N PHE A 94 -11.35 7.79 -6.06
CA PHE A 94 -10.03 7.54 -6.61
C PHE A 94 -10.00 7.93 -8.08
N VAL A 95 -8.90 8.53 -8.52
CA VAL A 95 -8.51 8.52 -9.92
C VAL A 95 -7.43 7.46 -10.08
N LEU A 96 -7.74 6.41 -10.84
CA LEU A 96 -6.87 5.28 -11.07
C LEU A 96 -6.19 5.37 -12.44
N SER A 97 -4.93 4.97 -12.52
CA SER A 97 -4.14 4.89 -13.75
C SER A 97 -3.97 3.42 -14.14
N LEU A 98 -4.90 2.91 -14.95
CA LEU A 98 -5.02 1.48 -15.30
C LEU A 98 -4.91 1.25 -16.81
N LYS A 99 -4.72 0.00 -17.22
CA LYS A 99 -4.68 -0.37 -18.64
C LYS A 99 -6.06 -0.34 -19.28
N ASP A 100 -7.07 -0.89 -18.61
CA ASP A 100 -8.44 -0.99 -19.11
C ASP A 100 -9.47 -1.06 -17.97
N GLU A 101 -10.74 -0.98 -18.33
CA GLU A 101 -11.86 -0.97 -17.36
C GLU A 101 -12.01 -2.30 -16.60
N GLY A 102 -11.51 -3.41 -17.15
CA GLY A 102 -11.52 -4.71 -16.47
C GLY A 102 -10.67 -4.72 -15.21
N GLU A 103 -9.56 -3.99 -15.20
CA GLU A 103 -8.65 -3.88 -14.06
C GLU A 103 -9.28 -3.15 -12.85
N ILE A 104 -10.30 -2.31 -13.08
CA ILE A 104 -10.99 -1.60 -11.99
C ILE A 104 -11.64 -2.59 -11.03
N LYS A 105 -12.36 -3.58 -11.57
CA LYS A 105 -13.08 -4.56 -10.75
C LYS A 105 -12.12 -5.43 -9.95
N ASP A 106 -11.03 -5.85 -10.58
CA ASP A 106 -9.99 -6.66 -9.93
C ASP A 106 -9.30 -5.87 -8.81
N LEU A 107 -8.93 -4.60 -9.05
CA LEU A 107 -8.28 -3.75 -8.05
C LEU A 107 -9.23 -3.37 -6.91
N VAL A 108 -10.50 -3.10 -7.20
CA VAL A 108 -11.49 -2.79 -6.15
C VAL A 108 -11.84 -4.03 -5.34
N ALA A 109 -11.98 -5.20 -5.96
CA ALA A 109 -12.32 -6.43 -5.25
C ALA A 109 -11.19 -6.94 -4.34
N ALA A 110 -9.93 -6.56 -4.63
CA ALA A 110 -8.77 -6.90 -3.81
C ALA A 110 -8.57 -5.96 -2.59
N ASP A 111 -9.36 -4.88 -2.46
CA ASP A 111 -9.36 -4.05 -1.26
C ASP A 111 -9.97 -4.83 -0.08
N PRO A 112 -9.24 -5.05 1.04
CA PRO A 112 -9.75 -5.75 2.21
C PRO A 112 -11.02 -5.13 2.81
N GLY A 113 -11.17 -3.81 2.70
CA GLY A 113 -12.37 -3.10 3.13
C GLY A 113 -13.57 -3.38 2.21
N VAL A 114 -13.35 -3.60 0.92
CA VAL A 114 -14.42 -4.01 -0.01
C VAL A 114 -14.78 -5.48 0.20
N GLU A 115 -13.77 -6.36 0.33
CA GLU A 115 -13.98 -7.79 0.56
C GLU A 115 -14.76 -8.05 1.87
N ALA A 116 -14.38 -7.38 2.95
CA ALA A 116 -15.07 -7.46 4.24
C ALA A 116 -16.39 -6.66 4.28
N GLY A 117 -16.73 -5.94 3.19
CA GLY A 117 -17.98 -5.21 3.04
C GLY A 117 -18.05 -3.89 3.80
N ALA A 118 -16.94 -3.31 4.25
CA ALA A 118 -16.84 -1.95 4.78
C ALA A 118 -17.06 -0.90 3.68
N PHE A 119 -16.68 -1.21 2.44
CA PHE A 119 -16.93 -0.38 1.26
C PHE A 119 -17.76 -1.10 0.20
N THR A 120 -18.41 -0.31 -0.65
CA THR A 120 -19.11 -0.80 -1.85
C THR A 120 -18.75 0.07 -3.05
N LEU A 121 -18.66 -0.55 -4.23
CA LEU A 121 -18.43 0.19 -5.47
C LEU A 121 -19.67 1.03 -5.81
N GLY A 122 -19.55 2.35 -5.70
CA GLY A 122 -20.60 3.31 -6.02
C GLY A 122 -20.73 3.62 -7.51
N GLY A 123 -19.64 3.45 -8.27
CA GLY A 123 -19.58 3.67 -9.72
C GLY A 123 -18.14 3.82 -10.21
N HIS A 124 -17.95 3.78 -11.53
CA HIS A 124 -16.69 4.12 -12.18
C HIS A 124 -16.92 4.70 -13.58
N ALA A 125 -15.99 5.54 -14.05
CA ALA A 125 -16.03 6.14 -15.37
C ALA A 125 -14.60 6.43 -15.88
N LYS A 126 -14.37 6.24 -17.18
CA LYS A 126 -13.14 6.69 -17.83
C LYS A 126 -13.13 8.21 -17.96
N ILE A 127 -12.00 8.85 -17.68
CA ILE A 127 -11.81 10.31 -17.74
C ILE A 127 -10.62 10.70 -18.62
#